data_AF-A0AA91C4P3-F1
#
_entry.id   AF-A0AA91C4P3-F1
#
_cell.length_a   1.000
_cell.length_b   1.000
_cell.length_c   1.000
_cell.angle_alpha   90.00
_cell.angle_beta   90.00
_cell.angle_gamma   90.00
#
_symmetry.space_group_name_H-M   'P 1'
#
loop_
_entity.id
_entity.type
_entity.pdbx_description
1 polymer ?
#
loop_
_entity_poly.entity_id
_entity_poly.type
_entity_poly.pdbx_seq_one_letter_code
_entity_poly.pdbx_strand_id
1 'polypeptide(L)'
;MDNKTNVYTLDVSEKTFNDVQANKFYITDTKNLKAGDYILFRVVVKDEQQNDSYTGANVMLTVSTINDTFVGLEKGYSVVFLK
;
A
#
# COMPACT_ATOMS: atom_id res chain seq x y z
N MET A 1 -16.71 3.79 17.30
CA MET A 1 -16.17 3.42 15.98
C MET A 1 -15.86 1.93 16.02
N ASP A 2 -16.27 1.18 14.99
CA ASP A 2 -16.05 -0.26 14.91
C ASP A 2 -14.54 -0.52 14.94
N ASN A 3 -14.03 -1.13 16.01
CA ASN A 3 -12.60 -1.34 16.25
C ASN A 3 -12.05 -2.52 15.42
N LYS A 4 -12.70 -2.84 14.29
CA LYS A 4 -12.34 -3.94 13.43
C LYS A 4 -11.11 -3.55 12.62
N THR A 5 -10.10 -4.40 12.67
CA THR A 5 -8.97 -4.36 11.75
C THR A 5 -9.45 -4.65 10.34
N ASN A 6 -9.12 -3.77 9.40
CA ASN A 6 -9.44 -3.96 7.99
C ASN A 6 -8.24 -4.57 7.25
N VAL A 7 -8.51 -5.25 6.14
CA VAL A 7 -7.49 -5.73 5.21
C VAL A 7 -7.73 -5.11 3.84
N TYR A 8 -6.74 -4.37 3.35
CA TYR A 8 -6.75 -3.77 2.02
C TYR A 8 -5.85 -4.58 1.09
N THR A 9 -6.20 -4.62 -0.19
CA THR A 9 -5.36 -5.25 -1.22
C THR A 9 -4.92 -4.20 -2.22
N LEU A 10 -3.62 -4.16 -2.53
CA LEU A 10 -3.03 -3.22 -3.46
C LEU A 10 -2.19 -3.96 -4.50
N ASP A 11 -2.61 -3.85 -5.75
CA ASP A 11 -1.88 -4.40 -6.88
C ASP A 11 -0.85 -3.36 -7.35
N VAL A 12 0.42 -3.77 -7.38
CA VAL A 12 1.56 -2.87 -7.61
C VAL A 12 2.55 -3.47 -8.60
N SER A 13 3.35 -2.61 -9.23
CA SER A 13 4.50 -3.06 -10.01
C SER A 13 5.55 -3.72 -9.12
N GLU A 14 6.41 -4.56 -9.71
CA GLU A 14 7.53 -5.19 -8.99
C GLU A 14 8.47 -4.15 -8.35
N LYS A 15 8.72 -3.03 -9.05
CA LYS A 15 9.53 -1.94 -8.52
C LYS A 15 8.91 -1.36 -7.24
N THR A 16 7.62 -1.00 -7.30
CA THR A 16 6.90 -0.46 -6.14
C THR A 16 6.88 -1.46 -4.99
N PHE A 17 6.68 -2.75 -5.28
CA PHE A 17 6.72 -3.81 -4.29
C PHE A 17 8.07 -3.89 -3.56
N ASN A 18 9.18 -3.84 -4.30
CA ASN A 18 10.52 -3.84 -3.73
C ASN A 18 10.79 -2.57 -2.90
N ASP A 19 10.37 -1.41 -3.41
CA ASP A 19 10.52 -0.13 -2.71
C ASP A 19 9.74 -0.11 -1.39
N VAL A 20 8.50 -0.62 -1.36
CA VAL A 20 7.68 -0.71 -0.14
C VAL A 20 8.31 -1.66 0.87
N GLN A 21 8.83 -2.79 0.41
CA GLN A 21 9.48 -3.75 1.30
C GLN A 21 10.77 -3.19 1.93
N ALA A 22 11.56 -2.46 1.15
CA ALA A 22 12.81 -1.86 1.60
C ALA A 22 12.59 -0.66 2.53
N ASN A 23 11.67 0.23 2.17
CA ASN A 23 11.49 1.51 2.87
C ASN A 23 10.36 1.51 3.90
N LYS A 24 9.47 0.52 3.86
CA LYS A 24 8.32 0.35 4.77
C LYS A 24 7.39 1.57 4.82
N PHE A 25 7.15 2.21 3.68
CA PHE A 25 6.10 3.20 3.54
C PHE A 25 5.54 3.23 2.12
N TYR A 26 4.36 3.81 1.95
CA TYR A 26 3.82 4.19 0.65
C TYR A 26 2.95 5.44 0.75
N ILE A 27 2.61 6.04 -0.40
CA ILE A 27 1.77 7.24 -0.49
C ILE A 27 0.41 6.84 -1.04
N THR A 28 -0.67 7.34 -0.44
CA THR A 28 -2.04 7.04 -0.86
C THR A 28 -2.97 8.21 -0.61
N ASP A 29 -4.04 8.31 -1.39
CA ASP A 29 -5.19 9.19 -1.19
C ASP A 29 -6.32 8.52 -0.37
N THR A 30 -6.12 7.28 0.07
CA THR A 30 -7.13 6.50 0.80
C THR A 30 -7.28 6.99 2.23
N LYS A 31 -8.44 7.61 2.51
CA LYS A 31 -8.72 8.25 3.81
C LYS A 31 -9.27 7.34 4.91
N ASN A 32 -9.52 6.07 4.60
CA ASN A 32 -10.16 5.14 5.54
C ASN A 32 -9.17 4.20 6.25
N LEU A 33 -7.88 4.33 5.97
CA LEU A 33 -6.83 3.57 6.65
C LEU A 33 -6.67 4.06 8.08
N LYS A 34 -6.41 3.14 9.00
CA LYS A 34 -6.02 3.44 10.37
C LYS A 34 -4.86 2.55 10.83
N ALA A 35 -4.16 3.01 11.86
CA ALA A 35 -3.16 2.20 12.53
C ALA A 35 -3.76 0.85 12.97
N GLY A 36 -3.04 -0.23 12.68
CA GLY A 36 -3.48 -1.61 12.93
C GLY A 36 -4.20 -2.28 11.76
N ASP A 37 -4.55 -1.57 10.69
CA ASP A 37 -5.04 -2.19 9.45
C ASP A 37 -3.91 -2.96 8.73
N TYR A 38 -4.27 -3.93 7.91
CA TYR A 38 -3.34 -4.66 7.05
C TYR A 38 -3.46 -4.23 5.61
N ILE A 39 -2.33 -4.23 4.89
CA ILE A 39 -2.28 -4.03 3.45
C ILE A 39 -1.53 -5.21 2.83
N LEU A 40 -2.22 -5.93 1.96
CA LEU A 40 -1.66 -6.97 1.11
C LEU A 40 -1.21 -6.35 -0.20
N PHE A 41 0.10 -6.20 -0.39
CA PHE A 41 0.68 -5.81 -1.66
C PHE A 41 0.86 -7.05 -2.53
N ARG A 42 0.39 -7.00 -3.78
CA ARG A 42 0.56 -8.08 -4.76
C ARG A 42 1.23 -7.54 -6.00
N VAL A 43 2.18 -8.28 -6.53
CA VAL A 43 2.84 -7.90 -7.78
C VAL A 43 1.98 -8.29 -8.97
N VAL A 44 1.66 -7.29 -9.79
CA VAL A 44 0.99 -7.46 -11.08
C VAL A 44 1.91 -7.01 -12.21
N VAL A 45 1.92 -7.78 -13.30
CA VAL A 45 2.62 -7.48 -14.55
C VAL A 45 1.64 -7.52 -15.71
N LYS A 46 1.99 -6.88 -16.83
CA LYS A 46 1.22 -6.99 -18.06
C LYS A 46 1.66 -8.23 -18.84
N ASP A 47 0.72 -9.08 -19.23
CA ASP A 47 0.98 -10.19 -20.14
C ASP A 47 1.18 -9.69 -21.59
N GLU A 48 1.45 -10.62 -22.52
CA GLU A 48 1.63 -10.31 -23.94
C GLU A 48 0.40 -9.62 -24.58
N GLN A 49 -0.79 -9.79 -23.98
CA GLN A 49 -2.06 -9.21 -24.40
C GLN A 49 -2.41 -7.93 -23.62
N GLN A 50 -1.49 -7.42 -22.78
CA GLN A 50 -1.68 -6.26 -21.91
C GLN A 50 -2.73 -6.44 -20.80
N ASN A 51 -3.07 -7.69 -20.47
CA ASN A 51 -3.89 -8.01 -19.30
C ASN A 51 -3.04 -8.05 -18.03
N ASP A 52 -3.67 -7.78 -16.88
CA ASP A 52 -3.01 -7.94 -15.59
C ASP A 52 -2.82 -9.43 -15.27
N SER A 53 -1.58 -9.79 -14.96
CA SER A 53 -1.17 -11.13 -14.56
C SER A 53 -0.44 -11.07 -13.23
N TYR A 54 -0.81 -11.94 -12.30
CA TYR A 54 -0.25 -11.99 -10.96
C TYR A 54 0.98 -12.89 -10.93
N THR A 55 2.10 -12.37 -10.44
CA THR A 55 3.36 -13.14 -10.41
C THR A 55 3.44 -14.13 -9.24
N GLY A 56 2.51 -14.04 -8.29
CA GLY A 56 2.51 -14.79 -7.03
C GLY A 56 3.29 -14.11 -5.90
N ALA A 57 4.14 -13.13 -6.21
CA ALA A 57 4.83 -12.34 -5.18
C ALA A 57 3.85 -11.44 -4.43
N ASN A 58 3.86 -11.54 -3.09
CA ASN A 58 3.02 -10.76 -2.22
C ASN A 58 3.66 -10.53 -0.85
N VAL A 59 3.23 -9.47 -0.15
CA VAL A 59 3.60 -9.19 1.23
C VAL A 59 2.44 -8.52 1.94
N MET A 60 2.14 -8.98 3.15
CA MET A 60 1.18 -8.33 4.03
C MET A 60 1.92 -7.53 5.09
N LEU A 61 1.64 -6.23 5.15
CA LEU A 61 2.25 -5.31 6.11
C LEU A 61 1.16 -4.63 6.94
N THR A 62 1.48 -4.28 8.18
CA THR A 62 0.53 -3.59 9.08
C THR A 62 0.75 -2.09 9.00
N VAL A 63 -0.32 -1.32 8.95
CA VAL A 63 -0.27 0.15 9.08
C VAL A 63 0.19 0.48 10.50
N SER A 64 1.33 1.16 10.61
CA SER A 64 1.84 1.67 11.87
C SER A 64 1.30 3.07 12.14
N THR A 65 1.58 4.00 11.23
CA THR A 65 1.29 5.43 11.41
C THR A 65 0.92 6.04 10.06
N ILE A 66 0.05 7.05 10.09
CA ILE A 66 -0.39 7.79 8.91
C ILE A 66 -0.02 9.26 9.12
N ASN A 67 0.59 9.88 8.12
CA ASN A 67 0.96 11.30 8.12
C ASN A 67 0.32 12.03 6.93
N ASP A 68 -0.72 12.80 7.25
CA ASP A 68 -1.51 13.59 6.28
C ASP A 68 -0.95 15.01 6.08
N THR A 69 0.11 15.38 6.80
CA THR A 69 0.67 16.75 6.84
C THR A 69 2.10 16.81 6.30
N PHE A 70 2.55 15.77 5.59
CA PHE A 70 3.88 15.71 5.04
C PHE A 70 4.13 16.88 4.06
N VAL A 71 5.16 17.69 4.34
CA VAL A 71 5.48 18.88 3.55
C VAL A 71 5.93 18.47 2.15
N GLY A 72 5.29 19.05 1.13
CA GLY A 72 5.55 18.72 -0.28
C GLY A 72 4.65 17.61 -0.84
N LEU A 73 3.74 17.06 -0.03
CA LEU A 73 2.72 16.14 -0.51
C LEU A 73 1.54 16.91 -1.13
N GLU A 74 0.96 16.38 -2.21
CA GLU A 74 -0.25 16.94 -2.80
C GLU A 74 -1.44 16.84 -1.83
N LYS A 75 -2.31 17.85 -1.84
CA LYS A 75 -3.48 17.90 -0.96
C LYS A 75 -4.38 16.69 -1.21
N GLY A 76 -4.67 15.95 -0.14
CA GLY A 76 -5.55 14.78 -0.19
C GLY A 76 -4.82 13.45 -0.15
N TYR A 77 -3.49 13.46 -0.26
CA TYR A 77 -2.64 12.30 -0.04
C TYR A 77 -2.16 12.22 1.41
N SER A 78 -1.68 11.04 1.77
CA SER A 78 -1.11 10.68 3.06
C SER A 78 0.11 9.78 2.85
N VAL A 79 1.11 9.91 3.72
CA VAL A 79 2.21 8.94 3.81
C VAL A 79 1.84 7.90 4.86
N VAL A 80 1.85 6.63 4.49
CA VAL A 80 1.50 5.51 5.36
C VAL A 80 2.76 4.70 5.65
N PHE A 81 3.13 4.65 6.94
CA PHE A 81 4.26 3.87 7.44
C PHE A 81 3.81 2.46 7.84
N LEU A 82 4.62 1.47 7.52
CA LEU A 82 4.30 0.06 7.57
C LEU A 82 5.26 -0.71 8.49
N LYS A 83 4.80 -1.85 9.02
CA LYS A 83 5.62 -2.80 9.79
C LYS A 83 5.34 -4.24 9.37
#